data_AF-A0A7Z9H0T9-F1
#
_entry.id   AF-A0A7Z9H0T9-F1
#
_cell.length_a   1.000
_cell.length_b   1.000
_cell.length_c   1.000
_cell.angle_alpha   90.00
_cell.angle_beta   90.00
_cell.angle_gamma   90.00
#
_symmetry.space_group_name_H-M   'P 1'
#
loop_
_entity.id
_entity.type
_entity.pdbx_description
1 polymer ?
#
loop_
_entity_poly.entity_id
_entity_poly.type
_entity_poly.pdbx_seq_one_letter_code
_entity_poly.pdbx_strand_id
1 'polypeptide(L)'
;MTQITFPEIKVAAPDMAATRQSYQEFHEAYDAAQSVEEAVEVLQQWDQLRRRLDTWQAVTELRFHQDTRDEQAKEARDHCDQLRPKLTELSVNLKQKLLQD
;
A
#
# COMPACT_ATOMS: atom_id res chain seq x y z
N MET A 1 -27.98 -6.24 10.28
CA MET A 1 -26.52 -6.15 10.12
C MET A 1 -26.16 -6.84 8.82
N THR A 2 -25.49 -6.18 7.90
CA THR A 2 -25.03 -6.81 6.65
C THR A 2 -23.78 -7.62 6.96
N GLN A 3 -23.80 -8.93 6.71
CA GLN A 3 -22.64 -9.80 6.90
C GLN A 3 -21.78 -9.74 5.64
N ILE A 4 -20.56 -9.23 5.76
CA ILE A 4 -19.56 -9.26 4.67
C ILE A 4 -18.84 -10.60 4.73
N THR A 5 -18.78 -11.30 3.60
CA THR A 5 -18.03 -12.55 3.42
C THR A 5 -16.72 -12.29 2.67
N PHE A 6 -15.74 -13.18 2.86
CA PHE A 6 -14.41 -13.00 2.24
C PHE A 6 -14.44 -12.87 0.71
N PRO A 7 -15.25 -13.64 -0.05
CA PRO A 7 -15.32 -13.49 -1.50
C PRO A 7 -15.81 -12.11 -1.98
N GLU A 8 -16.53 -11.38 -1.12
CA GLU A 8 -17.03 -10.03 -1.43
C GLU A 8 -15.98 -8.94 -1.25
N ILE A 9 -14.86 -9.25 -0.58
CA ILE A 9 -13.74 -8.32 -0.41
C ILE A 9 -13.02 -8.17 -1.75
N LYS A 10 -13.22 -7.02 -2.41
CA LYS A 10 -12.56 -6.65 -3.66
C LYS A 10 -11.56 -5.53 -3.40
N VAL A 11 -10.29 -5.79 -3.69
CA VAL A 11 -9.21 -4.81 -3.61
C VAL A 11 -8.47 -4.81 -4.93
N ALA A 12 -8.39 -3.65 -5.58
CA ALA A 12 -7.70 -3.51 -6.86
C ALA A 12 -6.18 -3.55 -6.66
N ALA A 13 -5.46 -4.05 -7.67
CA ALA A 13 -4.01 -3.91 -7.72
C ALA A 13 -3.63 -2.42 -7.76
N PRO A 14 -2.52 -2.02 -7.11
CA PRO A 14 -2.08 -0.64 -7.12
C PRO A 14 -1.57 -0.24 -8.50
N ASP A 15 -1.95 0.96 -8.94
CA ASP A 15 -1.25 1.63 -10.02
C ASP A 15 0.09 2.15 -9.50
N MET A 16 1.19 1.63 -10.03
CA MET A 16 2.53 2.01 -9.59
C MET A 16 2.90 3.47 -9.90
N ALA A 17 2.39 4.04 -11.00
CA ALA A 17 2.63 5.44 -11.34
C ALA A 17 1.90 6.35 -10.35
N ALA A 18 0.62 6.09 -10.10
CA ALA A 18 -0.17 6.84 -9.13
C ALA A 18 0.39 6.65 -7.70
N THR A 19 0.78 5.44 -7.33
CA THR A 19 1.37 5.16 -6.01
C THR A 19 2.67 5.95 -5.82
N ARG A 20 3.56 5.96 -6.82
CA ARG A 20 4.78 6.76 -6.75
C ARG A 20 4.48 8.25 -6.60
N GLN A 21 3.52 8.76 -7.36
CA GLN A 21 3.09 10.14 -7.28
C GLN A 21 2.61 10.49 -5.86
N SER A 22 1.75 9.67 -5.25
CA SER A 22 1.29 9.90 -3.88
C SER A 22 2.44 9.92 -2.87
N TYR A 23 3.45 9.05 -3.03
CA TYR A 23 4.63 9.09 -2.17
C TYR A 23 5.45 10.38 -2.35
N GLN A 24 5.59 10.89 -3.57
CA GLN A 24 6.23 12.19 -3.84
C GLN A 24 5.46 13.33 -3.18
N GLU A 25 4.13 13.33 -3.31
CA GLU A 25 3.25 14.30 -2.65
C GLU A 25 3.37 14.26 -1.12
N PHE A 26 3.50 13.08 -0.51
CA PHE A 26 3.75 12.96 0.94
C PHE A 26 5.10 13.52 1.34
N HIS A 27 6.15 13.30 0.54
CA HIS A 27 7.46 13.89 0.81
C HIS A 27 7.40 15.42 0.79
N GLU A 28 6.80 16.00 -0.26
CA GLU A 28 6.67 17.45 -0.41
C GLU A 28 5.79 18.08 0.66
N ALA A 29 4.65 17.45 0.98
CA ALA A 29 3.74 17.96 2.01
C ALA A 29 4.35 17.88 3.41
N TYR A 30 5.13 16.83 3.70
CA TYR A 30 5.84 16.71 4.97
C TYR A 30 6.94 17.78 5.09
N ASP A 31 7.71 18.04 4.02
CA ASP A 31 8.71 19.12 3.97
C ASP A 31 8.11 20.52 4.13
N ALA A 32 6.88 20.72 3.65
CA ALA A 32 6.19 21.99 3.71
C ALA A 32 5.43 22.22 5.03
N ALA A 33 5.30 21.20 5.89
CA ALA A 33 4.56 21.29 7.14
C ALA A 33 5.20 22.32 8.09
N GLN A 34 4.40 23.25 8.58
CA GLN A 34 4.81 24.33 9.47
C GLN A 34 4.48 24.04 10.94
N SER A 35 3.80 22.92 11.20
CA SER A 35 3.38 22.48 12.53
C SER A 35 3.42 20.96 12.66
N VAL A 36 3.42 20.49 13.91
CA VAL A 36 3.36 19.04 14.21
C VAL A 36 2.03 18.47 13.74
N GLU A 37 0.94 19.23 13.85
CA GLU A 37 -0.39 18.84 13.44
C GLU A 37 -0.46 18.57 11.92
N GLU A 38 0.11 19.46 11.11
CA GLU A 38 0.19 19.28 9.65
C GLU A 38 1.06 18.08 9.28
N ALA A 39 2.21 17.90 9.93
CA ALA A 39 3.07 16.74 9.70
C ALA A 39 2.35 15.42 10.05
N VAL A 40 1.59 15.39 11.15
CA VAL A 40 0.78 14.22 11.54
C VAL A 40 -0.32 13.93 10.53
N GLU A 41 -0.97 14.95 9.98
CA GLU A 41 -2.00 14.76 8.94
C GLU A 41 -1.42 14.09 7.68
N VAL A 42 -0.23 14.52 7.23
CA VAL A 42 0.47 13.88 6.09
C VAL A 42 0.77 12.41 6.40
N LEU A 43 1.26 12.11 7.61
CA LEU A 43 1.55 10.73 8.03
C LEU A 43 0.29 9.86 8.12
N GLN A 44 -0.86 10.42 8.50
CA GLN A 44 -2.13 9.69 8.49
C GLN A 44 -2.57 9.35 7.07
N GLN A 45 -2.42 10.27 6.13
CA GLN A 45 -2.72 10.01 4.71
C GLN A 45 -1.80 8.93 4.13
N TRP A 46 -0.51 8.99 4.46
CA TRP A 46 0.44 7.93 4.10
C TRP A 46 0.06 6.57 4.71
N ASP A 47 -0.30 6.51 6.00
CA ASP A 47 -0.72 5.26 6.64
C ASP A 47 -1.97 4.67 5.99
N GLN A 48 -2.92 5.50 5.56
CA GLN A 48 -4.09 5.05 4.80
C GLN A 48 -3.69 4.41 3.47
N LEU A 49 -2.79 5.02 2.70
CA LEU A 49 -2.27 4.42 1.46
C LEU A 49 -1.57 3.10 1.76
N ARG A 50 -0.66 3.09 2.74
CA ARG A 50 0.08 1.89 3.14
C ARG A 50 -0.85 0.74 3.52
N ARG A 51 -1.91 0.99 4.30
CA ARG A 51 -2.91 -0.03 4.66
C ARG A 51 -3.67 -0.56 3.45
N ARG A 52 -4.00 0.28 2.47
CA ARG A 52 -4.65 -0.19 1.23
C ARG A 52 -3.72 -1.14 0.45
N LEU A 53 -2.45 -0.78 0.33
CA LEU A 53 -1.43 -1.63 -0.30
C LEU A 53 -1.26 -2.96 0.46
N ASP A 54 -1.15 -2.92 1.78
CA ASP A 54 -1.02 -4.12 2.63
C ASP A 54 -2.26 -5.01 2.53
N THR A 55 -3.46 -4.41 2.49
CA THR A 55 -4.72 -5.16 2.33
C THR A 55 -4.76 -5.87 0.97
N TRP A 56 -4.37 -5.18 -0.11
CA TRP A 56 -4.29 -5.80 -1.43
C TRP A 56 -3.31 -6.98 -1.45
N GLN A 57 -2.11 -6.82 -0.88
CA GLN A 57 -1.11 -7.89 -0.80
C GLN A 57 -1.66 -9.10 -0.03
N ALA A 58 -2.24 -8.86 1.16
CA ALA A 58 -2.77 -9.92 2.02
C ALA A 58 -3.94 -10.67 1.36
N VAL A 59 -4.87 -9.96 0.73
CA VAL A 59 -6.00 -10.57 0.00
C VAL A 59 -5.51 -11.39 -1.19
N THR A 60 -4.51 -10.88 -1.92
CA THR A 60 -3.92 -11.59 -3.07
C THR A 60 -3.24 -12.89 -2.63
N GLU A 61 -2.42 -12.84 -1.58
CA GLU A 61 -1.78 -14.04 -1.02
C GLU A 61 -2.81 -15.04 -0.49
N LEU A 62 -3.80 -14.57 0.26
CA LEU A 62 -4.82 -15.45 0.84
C LEU A 62 -5.64 -16.17 -0.22
N ARG A 63 -6.00 -15.51 -1.32
CA ARG A 63 -6.70 -16.15 -2.45
C ARG A 63 -5.87 -17.25 -3.09
N PHE A 64 -4.58 -17.02 -3.31
CA PHE A 64 -3.69 -18.07 -3.81
C PHE A 64 -3.57 -19.25 -2.83
N HIS A 65 -3.50 -18.98 -1.51
CA HIS A 65 -3.43 -20.04 -0.51
C HIS A 65 -4.73 -20.84 -0.34
N GLN A 66 -5.88 -20.31 -0.77
CA GLN A 66 -7.15 -21.04 -0.77
C GLN A 66 -7.17 -22.16 -1.82
N ASP A 67 -6.61 -21.93 -3.00
CA ASP A 67 -6.36 -22.95 -4.01
C ASP A 67 -5.07 -22.63 -4.78
N THR A 68 -3.98 -23.32 -4.44
CA THR A 68 -2.67 -23.06 -5.03
C THR A 68 -2.55 -23.54 -6.48
N ARG A 69 -3.61 -24.13 -7.05
CA ARG A 69 -3.71 -24.53 -8.46
C ARG A 69 -4.53 -23.56 -9.29
N ASP A 70 -5.09 -22.51 -8.67
CA ASP A 70 -5.76 -21.43 -9.38
C ASP A 70 -4.73 -20.57 -10.11
N GLU A 71 -4.69 -20.71 -11.44
CA GLU A 71 -3.76 -19.97 -12.31
C GLU A 71 -3.98 -18.45 -12.23
N GLN A 72 -5.22 -17.98 -12.06
CA GLN A 72 -5.50 -16.54 -11.93
C GLN A 72 -4.99 -16.00 -10.60
N ALA A 73 -5.19 -16.74 -9.51
CA ALA A 73 -4.66 -16.36 -8.19
C ALA A 73 -3.13 -16.41 -8.18
N LYS A 74 -2.53 -17.37 -8.91
CA LYS A 74 -1.09 -17.46 -9.12
C LYS A 74 -0.54 -16.25 -9.87
N GLU A 75 -1.13 -15.88 -11.01
CA GLU A 75 -0.72 -14.69 -11.77
C GLU A 75 -0.81 -13.41 -10.94
N ALA A 76 -1.88 -13.25 -10.15
CA ALA A 76 -2.05 -12.11 -9.26
C ALA A 76 -0.96 -12.08 -8.17
N ARG A 77 -0.61 -13.24 -7.59
CA ARG A 77 0.49 -13.35 -6.63
C ARG A 77 1.85 -13.05 -7.27
N ASP A 78 2.13 -13.59 -8.45
CA ASP A 78 3.40 -13.35 -9.15
C ASP A 78 3.55 -11.85 -9.47
N HIS A 79 2.46 -11.18 -9.85
CA HIS A 79 2.42 -9.71 -9.99
C HIS A 79 2.66 -8.98 -8.66
N CYS A 80 2.05 -9.44 -7.56
CA CYS A 80 2.27 -8.92 -6.21
C CYS A 80 3.74 -9.00 -5.80
N ASP A 81 4.37 -10.16 -6.00
CA ASP A 81 5.77 -10.40 -5.67
C ASP A 81 6.71 -9.48 -6.48
N GLN A 82 6.38 -9.20 -7.76
CA GLN A 82 7.14 -8.24 -8.58
C GLN A 82 7.04 -6.79 -8.08
N LEU A 83 5.89 -6.38 -7.53
CA LEU A 83 5.68 -5.01 -7.07
C LEU A 83 6.17 -4.77 -5.64
N ARG A 84 6.13 -5.78 -4.79
CA ARG A 84 6.52 -5.72 -3.37
C ARG A 84 7.85 -5.01 -3.10
N PRO A 85 8.97 -5.28 -3.80
CA PRO A 85 10.22 -4.57 -3.53
C PRO A 85 10.11 -3.07 -3.83
N LYS A 86 9.39 -2.67 -4.88
CA LYS A 86 9.20 -1.25 -5.24
C LYS A 86 8.34 -0.51 -4.22
N LEU A 87 7.28 -1.16 -3.75
CA LEU A 87 6.43 -0.60 -2.69
C LEU A 87 7.20 -0.48 -1.36
N THR A 88 8.05 -1.46 -1.06
CA THR A 88 8.92 -1.45 0.12
C THR A 88 9.91 -0.29 0.04
N GLU A 89 10.56 -0.08 -1.11
CA GLU A 89 11.48 1.03 -1.33
C GLU A 89 10.82 2.39 -1.09
N LEU A 90 9.62 2.63 -1.65
CA LEU A 90 8.84 3.85 -1.41
C LEU A 90 8.58 4.07 0.08
N SER A 91 8.16 3.03 0.80
CA SER A 91 7.92 3.10 2.24
C SER A 91 9.18 3.39 3.05
N VAL A 92 10.30 2.77 2.69
CA VAL A 92 11.60 2.96 3.35
C VAL A 92 12.10 4.38 3.16
N ASN A 93 12.02 4.92 1.94
CA ASN A 93 12.48 6.28 1.65
C ASN A 93 11.74 7.33 2.49
N LEU A 94 10.42 7.20 2.62
CA LEU A 94 9.65 8.10 3.50
C LEU A 94 10.05 7.93 4.96
N LYS A 95 10.19 6.70 5.47
CA LYS A 95 10.62 6.45 6.86
C LYS A 95 12.01 6.98 7.17
N GLN A 96 12.96 6.86 6.24
CA GLN A 96 14.31 7.39 6.42
C GLN A 96 14.29 8.91 6.61
N LYS A 97 13.42 9.61 5.88
CA LYS A 97 13.22 11.04 6.05
C LYS A 97 12.76 11.40 7.46
N LEU A 98 11.79 10.66 8.01
CA LEU A 98 11.30 10.87 9.38
C LEU A 98 12.35 10.67 10.49
N LEU A 99 13.46 9.97 10.17
CA LEU A 99 14.55 9.73 11.11
C LEU A 99 15.67 10.78 11.00
N GLN A 100 15.62 11.64 9.98
CA GLN A 100 16.62 12.68 9.72
C GLN A 100 16.19 14.07 10.21
N ASP A 101 14.91 14.23 10.54
CA ASP A 101 14.34 15.41 11.21
C ASP A 101 14.46 15.31 12.75
#